data_AF-A0AAW2MEL4-F1
#
_entry.id   AF-A0AAW2MEL4-F1
#
_cell.length_a   1.000
_cell.length_b   1.000
_cell.length_c   1.000
_cell.angle_alpha   90.00
_cell.angle_beta   90.00
_cell.angle_gamma   90.00
#
_symmetry.space_group_name_H-M   'P 1'
#
loop_
_entity.id
_entity.type
_entity.pdbx_description
1 polymer ?
#
loop_
_entity_poly.entity_id
_entity_poly.type
_entity_poly.pdbx_seq_one_letter_code
_entity_poly.pdbx_strand_id
1 'polypeptide(L)'
;MNVPKLLLHRLFPNARYSLWVDAKLELVVDPIQILERFLWRKNASFAISRHYRRFDVFVEAEANKAAGKYDNASIDFQIDFYKKEGLTPYSAAKLPITSDVPEGCVIVREHIPITNLFTCLWFNEVDRFTSRDQISFSTVRDKIRLKTNYTINMFLDCERRNFVIQGYHRDLLEHWSPPPPPSVISNVHPSPPIVMVDGSLTKTSTNTSTSRPTKMVPTKRGKDRRWRRHRKIVIGSKNASTSNNFV
;
A
#
# COMPACT_ATOMS: atom_id res chain seq x y z
N MET A 1 -10.04 17.95 5.06
CA MET A 1 -8.63 18.40 5.13
C MET A 1 -7.80 17.18 5.46
N ASN A 2 -7.01 16.64 4.52
CA ASN A 2 -6.12 15.51 4.83
C ASN A 2 -4.95 16.06 5.66
N VAL A 3 -4.83 15.62 6.92
CA VAL A 3 -3.70 16.00 7.77
C VAL A 3 -2.42 15.42 7.14
N PRO A 4 -1.45 16.25 6.72
CA PRO A 4 -0.26 15.76 6.04
C PRO A 4 0.68 15.06 7.02
N LYS A 5 0.65 13.72 7.06
CA LYS A 5 1.50 12.87 7.92
C LYS A 5 3.00 13.18 7.86
N LEU A 6 3.45 13.77 6.76
CA LEU A 6 4.84 14.16 6.52
C LEU A 6 5.19 15.52 7.16
N LEU A 7 4.22 16.39 7.41
CA LEU A 7 4.43 17.75 7.90
C LEU A 7 4.06 17.95 9.38
N LEU A 8 4.06 16.88 10.19
CA LEU A 8 3.75 16.96 11.63
C LEU A 8 4.55 18.03 12.38
N HIS A 9 5.84 18.18 12.03
CA HIS A 9 6.72 19.21 12.61
C HIS A 9 6.27 20.66 12.35
N ARG A 10 5.43 20.91 11.34
CA ARG A 10 4.83 22.23 11.07
C ARG A 10 3.52 22.42 11.84
N LEU A 11 2.78 21.34 12.07
CA LEU A 11 1.52 21.36 12.81
C LEU A 11 1.76 21.42 14.33
N PHE A 12 2.81 20.76 14.79
CA PHE A 12 3.19 20.66 16.20
C PHE A 12 4.65 21.10 16.37
N PRO A 13 4.95 22.41 16.27
CA PRO A 13 6.33 22.92 16.26
C PRO A 13 7.10 22.63 17.56
N ASN A 14 6.40 22.42 18.67
CA ASN A 14 7.00 22.11 19.97
C ASN A 14 7.14 20.59 20.22
N ALA A 15 6.70 19.73 19.30
CA ALA A 15 6.83 18.29 19.46
C ALA A 15 8.28 17.86 19.20
N ARG A 16 8.87 17.13 20.14
CA ARG A 16 10.21 16.52 19.98
C ARG A 16 10.15 15.16 19.29
N TYR A 17 9.09 14.39 19.54
CA TYR A 17 8.86 13.09 18.92
C TYR A 17 7.44 13.02 18.36
N SER A 18 7.24 12.18 17.35
CA SER A 18 5.92 11.82 16.82
C SER A 18 5.85 10.33 16.49
N LEU A 19 4.65 9.80 16.67
CA LEU A 19 4.25 8.47 16.23
C LEU A 19 3.00 8.65 15.35
N TRP A 20 3.16 8.45 14.05
CA TRP A 20 2.02 8.39 13.13
C TRP A 20 1.54 6.95 13.01
N VAL A 21 0.24 6.75 13.19
CA VAL A 21 -0.45 5.46 12.99
C VAL A 21 -1.62 5.70 12.04
N ASP A 22 -1.72 4.89 10.99
CA ASP A 22 -2.83 4.93 10.04
C ASP A 22 -4.17 4.68 10.75
N ALA A 23 -5.23 5.37 10.33
CA ALA A 23 -6.56 5.29 10.94
C ALA A 23 -7.17 3.87 10.95
N LYS A 24 -6.71 2.97 10.06
CA LYS A 24 -7.12 1.57 10.03
C LYS A 24 -6.42 0.69 11.08
N LEU A 25 -5.52 1.25 11.87
CA LEU A 25 -4.70 0.54 12.84
C LEU A 25 -4.98 1.06 14.26
N GLU A 26 -4.89 0.16 15.22
CA GLU A 26 -4.98 0.45 16.64
C GLU A 26 -3.63 0.20 17.29
N LEU A 27 -3.18 1.15 18.11
CA LEU A 27 -1.94 1.05 18.87
C LEU A 27 -2.21 0.25 20.15
N VAL A 28 -1.43 -0.81 20.37
CA VAL A 28 -1.62 -1.72 21.52
C VAL A 28 -0.43 -1.78 22.49
N VAL A 29 0.57 -0.93 22.27
CA VAL A 29 1.77 -0.82 23.10
C VAL A 29 2.03 0.64 23.43
N ASP A 30 2.61 0.89 24.61
CA ASP A 30 3.03 2.22 25.03
C ASP A 30 3.94 2.90 23.97
N PRO A 31 3.59 4.13 23.51
CA PRO A 31 4.42 4.90 22.59
C PRO A 31 5.89 5.05 23.01
N ILE A 32 6.18 5.13 24.31
CA ILE A 32 7.56 5.27 24.81
C ILE A 32 8.38 4.02 24.51
N GLN A 33 7.80 2.82 24.65
CA GLN A 33 8.48 1.57 24.31
C GLN A 33 8.80 1.48 22.81
N ILE A 34 7.94 2.06 21.97
CA ILE A 34 8.15 2.14 20.52
C ILE A 34 9.29 3.10 20.19
N LEU A 35 9.35 4.27 20.82
CA LEU A 35 10.47 5.20 20.69
C LEU A 35 11.78 4.55 21.14
N GLU A 36 11.77 3.90 22.30
CA GLU A 36 12.94 3.21 22.83
C GLU A 36 13.45 2.14 21.85
N ARG A 37 12.55 1.28 21.37
CA ARG A 37 12.91 0.15 20.51
C ARG A 37 13.40 0.58 19.13
N PHE A 38 12.73 1.53 18.49
CA PHE A 38 12.97 1.85 17.08
C PHE A 38 13.84 3.10 16.85
N LEU A 39 13.95 3.99 17.84
CA LEU A 39 14.83 5.16 17.76
C LEU A 39 16.05 4.97 18.67
N TRP A 40 15.86 4.96 19.99
CA TRP A 40 16.97 5.09 20.94
C TRP A 40 17.93 3.90 20.92
N ARG A 41 17.44 2.65 21.02
CA ARG A 41 18.27 1.44 20.94
C ARG A 41 18.93 1.23 19.57
N LYS A 42 18.41 1.88 18.53
CA LYS A 42 18.94 1.83 17.17
C LYS A 42 19.82 3.02 16.82
N ASN A 43 19.97 3.98 17.74
CA ASN A 43 20.60 5.26 17.50
C ASN A 43 20.11 5.93 16.20
N ALA A 44 18.79 5.93 16.02
CA ALA A 44 18.11 6.45 14.82
C ALA A 44 17.13 7.56 15.22
N SER A 45 16.93 8.53 14.33
CA SER A 45 15.95 9.63 14.52
C SER A 45 14.69 9.48 13.68
N PHE A 46 14.65 8.49 12.79
CA PHE A 46 13.48 8.18 11.97
C PHE A 46 13.40 6.68 11.76
N ALA A 47 12.22 6.12 11.97
CA ALA A 47 11.92 4.73 11.72
C ALA A 47 10.59 4.57 10.98
N ILE A 48 10.56 3.63 10.04
CA ILE A 48 9.38 3.36 9.22
C ILE A 48 9.30 1.87 8.89
N SER A 49 8.08 1.34 8.89
CA SER A 49 7.87 -0.06 8.55
C SER A 49 8.10 -0.30 7.06
N ARG A 50 8.88 -1.33 6.75
CA ARG A 50 9.03 -1.89 5.42
C ARG A 50 7.71 -2.46 4.92
N HIS A 51 7.39 -2.24 3.64
CA HIS A 51 6.23 -2.87 3.04
C HIS A 51 6.40 -4.41 3.03
N TYR A 52 5.33 -5.16 3.29
CA TYR A 52 5.44 -6.60 3.62
C TYR A 52 5.81 -7.52 2.45
N ARG A 53 5.54 -7.10 1.20
CA ARG A 53 5.70 -7.95 0.00
C ARG A 53 6.58 -7.33 -1.09
N ARG A 54 6.31 -6.08 -1.43
CA ARG A 54 7.02 -5.33 -2.47
C ARG A 54 8.16 -4.54 -1.85
N PHE A 55 9.36 -4.67 -2.41
CA PHE A 55 10.55 -4.01 -1.88
C PHE A 55 11.22 -3.06 -2.86
N ASP A 56 10.85 -3.17 -4.14
CA ASP A 56 11.34 -2.37 -5.24
C ASP A 56 10.24 -1.39 -5.68
N VAL A 57 10.62 -0.13 -5.86
CA VAL A 57 9.72 0.97 -6.24
C VAL A 57 9.07 0.79 -7.61
N PHE A 58 9.76 0.18 -8.57
CA PHE A 58 9.20 -0.11 -9.89
C PHE A 58 8.13 -1.21 -9.79
N VAL A 59 8.34 -2.21 -8.93
CA VAL A 59 7.32 -3.23 -8.63
C VAL A 59 6.13 -2.62 -7.90
N GLU A 60 6.36 -1.67 -6.98
CA GLU A 60 5.29 -0.92 -6.33
C GLU A 60 4.47 -0.10 -7.34
N ALA A 61 5.12 0.56 -8.31
CA ALA A 61 4.45 1.33 -9.33
C ALA A 61 3.54 0.46 -10.20
N GLU A 62 4.02 -0.68 -10.70
CA GLU A 62 3.20 -1.64 -11.44
C GLU A 62 2.01 -2.15 -10.61
N ALA A 63 2.22 -2.40 -9.32
CA ALA A 63 1.14 -2.81 -8.43
C ALA A 63 0.08 -1.71 -8.23
N ASN A 64 0.50 -0.43 -8.16
CA ASN A 64 -0.43 0.70 -8.06
C ASN A 64 -1.26 0.86 -9.35
N LYS A 65 -0.64 0.68 -10.52
CA LYS A 65 -1.33 0.67 -11.83
C LYS A 65 -2.33 -0.47 -11.93
N ALA A 66 -1.90 -1.70 -11.61
CA ALA A 66 -2.76 -2.89 -11.64
C ALA A 66 -3.95 -2.77 -10.68
N ALA A 67 -3.76 -2.13 -9.52
CA ALA A 67 -4.81 -1.88 -8.55
C ALA A 67 -5.66 -0.63 -8.83
N GLY A 68 -5.41 0.09 -9.92
CA GLY A 68 -6.15 1.30 -10.30
C GLY A 68 -6.09 2.41 -9.25
N LYS A 69 -4.98 2.53 -8.50
CA LYS A 69 -4.83 3.51 -7.41
C LYS A 69 -4.62 4.94 -7.90
N TYR A 70 -4.13 5.08 -9.13
CA TYR A 70 -3.91 6.35 -9.79
C TYR A 70 -3.97 6.13 -11.30
N ASP A 71 -4.03 7.22 -12.08
CA ASP A 71 -3.89 7.15 -13.53
C ASP A 71 -2.52 6.57 -13.93
N ASN A 72 -2.52 5.63 -14.87
CA ASN A 72 -1.31 4.91 -15.27
C ASN A 72 -0.26 5.84 -15.88
N ALA A 73 -0.68 6.77 -16.75
CA ALA A 73 0.25 7.69 -17.40
C ALA A 73 0.94 8.62 -16.39
N SER A 74 0.23 9.00 -15.33
CA SER A 74 0.80 9.79 -14.24
C SER A 74 1.84 9.01 -13.42
N ILE A 75 1.61 7.72 -13.16
CA ILE A 75 2.59 6.84 -12.49
C ILE A 75 3.82 6.64 -13.40
N ASP A 76 3.60 6.38 -14.69
CA ASP A 76 4.67 6.18 -15.65
C ASP A 76 5.55 7.43 -15.76
N PHE A 77 4.94 8.61 -15.86
CA PHE A 77 5.66 9.89 -15.85
C PHE A 77 6.51 10.08 -14.60
N GLN A 78 5.95 9.79 -13.41
CA GLN A 78 6.68 9.90 -12.14
C GLN A 78 7.89 8.96 -12.11
N ILE A 79 7.69 7.69 -12.49
CA ILE A 79 8.75 6.68 -12.50
C ILE A 79 9.84 7.03 -13.51
N ASP A 80 9.48 7.47 -14.72
CA ASP A 80 10.45 7.83 -15.74
C ASP A 80 11.22 9.10 -15.36
N PHE A 81 10.57 10.05 -14.68
CA PHE A 81 11.26 11.18 -14.07
C PHE A 81 12.29 10.70 -13.05
N TYR A 82 11.94 9.78 -12.15
CA TYR A 82 12.88 9.26 -11.15
C TYR A 82 14.03 8.46 -11.76
N LYS A 83 13.80 7.67 -12.82
CA LYS A 83 14.89 6.99 -13.55
C LYS A 83 15.88 7.99 -14.12
N LYS A 84 15.40 9.09 -14.72
CA LYS A 84 16.24 10.17 -15.26
C LYS A 84 17.05 10.87 -14.17
N GLU A 85 16.51 10.95 -12.96
CA GLU A 85 17.18 11.48 -11.76
C GLU A 85 18.13 10.45 -11.09
N GLY A 86 18.30 9.25 -11.67
CA GLY A 86 19.24 8.24 -11.19
C GLY A 86 18.65 7.18 -10.26
N LEU A 87 17.33 7.07 -10.14
CA LEU A 87 16.71 5.98 -9.38
C LEU A 87 16.94 4.63 -10.07
N THR A 88 17.60 3.71 -9.36
CA THR A 88 17.90 2.36 -9.81
C THR A 88 17.04 1.32 -9.10
N PRO A 89 16.86 0.10 -9.66
CA PRO A 89 16.16 -0.98 -8.97
C PRO A 89 16.74 -1.27 -7.59
N TYR A 90 15.90 -1.77 -6.68
CA TYR A 90 16.36 -2.17 -5.36
C TYR A 90 17.38 -3.32 -5.49
N SER A 91 18.46 -3.23 -4.73
CA SER A 91 19.48 -4.27 -4.64
C SER A 91 20.16 -4.25 -3.27
N ALA A 92 20.92 -5.30 -2.94
CA ALA A 92 21.68 -5.39 -1.70
C ALA A 92 22.72 -4.26 -1.55
N ALA A 93 23.11 -3.60 -2.64
CA ALA A 93 24.00 -2.43 -2.57
C ALA A 93 23.38 -1.25 -1.79
N LYS A 94 22.04 -1.23 -1.62
CA LYS A 94 21.32 -0.18 -0.88
C LYS A 94 21.30 -0.41 0.64
N LEU A 95 21.90 -1.51 1.13
CA LEU A 95 22.06 -1.75 2.57
C LEU A 95 22.72 -0.54 3.28
N PRO A 96 22.38 -0.27 4.55
CA PRO A 96 21.59 -1.11 5.46
C PRO A 96 20.06 -1.03 5.27
N ILE A 97 19.56 -0.20 4.35
CA ILE A 97 18.12 -0.09 4.10
C ILE A 97 17.66 -1.25 3.22
N THR A 98 16.70 -2.02 3.73
CA THR A 98 16.30 -3.33 3.17
C THR A 98 15.17 -3.24 2.13
N SER A 99 14.74 -2.03 1.76
CA SER A 99 13.72 -1.80 0.75
C SER A 99 13.63 -0.34 0.30
N ASP A 100 13.16 -0.14 -0.93
CA ASP A 100 12.73 1.15 -1.48
C ASP A 100 11.30 1.53 -1.11
N VAL A 101 10.51 0.59 -0.58
CA VAL A 101 9.06 0.72 -0.43
C VAL A 101 8.67 0.63 1.05
N PRO A 102 8.30 1.75 1.69
CA PRO A 102 7.73 1.71 3.03
C PRO A 102 6.26 1.25 2.96
N GLU A 103 5.75 0.65 4.05
CA GLU A 103 4.30 0.45 4.21
C GLU A 103 3.59 1.80 4.47
N GLY A 104 4.30 2.76 5.08
CA GLY A 104 3.81 4.12 5.30
C GLY A 104 2.66 4.26 6.30
N CYS A 105 2.22 3.16 6.92
CA CYS A 105 1.12 3.13 7.89
C CYS A 105 1.57 3.38 9.34
N VAL A 106 2.88 3.24 9.62
CA VAL A 106 3.50 3.62 10.89
C VAL A 106 4.78 4.40 10.61
N ILE A 107 4.92 5.57 11.22
CA ILE A 107 6.15 6.38 11.18
C ILE A 107 6.50 6.79 12.60
N VAL A 108 7.72 6.48 13.05
CA VAL A 108 8.27 6.86 14.35
C VAL A 108 9.37 7.86 14.10
N ARG A 109 9.34 9.01 14.76
CA ARG A 109 10.24 10.10 14.39
C ARG A 109 10.61 10.99 15.56
N GLU A 110 11.88 11.34 15.63
CA GLU A 110 12.38 12.51 16.33
C GLU A 110 12.40 13.72 15.39
N HIS A 111 11.96 14.87 15.88
CA HIS A 111 11.91 16.12 15.13
C HIS A 111 13.22 16.88 15.25
N ILE A 112 14.12 16.65 14.29
CA ILE A 112 15.42 17.32 14.16
C ILE A 112 15.56 17.86 12.74
N PRO A 113 16.51 18.78 12.46
CA PRO A 113 16.63 19.42 11.16
C PRO A 113 16.65 18.44 9.97
N ILE A 114 17.40 17.34 10.07
CA ILE A 114 17.51 16.36 8.97
C ILE A 114 16.22 15.56 8.74
N THR A 115 15.47 15.18 9.78
CA THR A 115 14.18 14.47 9.63
C THR A 115 13.07 15.40 9.14
N ASN A 116 13.14 16.67 9.56
CA ASN A 116 12.28 17.76 9.06
C ASN A 116 12.51 17.99 7.57
N LEU A 117 13.76 18.09 7.13
CA LEU A 117 14.11 18.19 5.72
C LEU A 117 13.65 16.96 4.94
N PHE A 118 13.95 15.74 5.43
CA PHE A 118 13.56 14.49 4.78
C PHE A 118 12.07 14.45 4.48
N THR A 119 11.24 14.70 5.49
CA THR A 119 9.78 14.64 5.31
C THR A 119 9.20 15.81 4.53
N CYS A 120 9.83 17.00 4.55
CA CYS A 120 9.45 18.09 3.65
C CYS A 120 9.71 17.75 2.18
N LEU A 121 10.90 17.22 1.87
CA LEU A 121 11.22 16.80 0.51
C LEU A 121 10.30 15.65 0.05
N TRP A 122 10.00 14.72 0.95
CA TRP A 122 9.06 13.65 0.65
C TRP A 122 7.65 14.19 0.40
N PHE A 123 7.19 15.15 1.19
CA PHE A 123 5.93 15.85 0.94
C PHE A 123 5.91 16.53 -0.43
N ASN A 124 6.98 17.23 -0.81
CA ASN A 124 7.07 17.89 -2.11
C ASN A 124 6.92 16.91 -3.28
N GLU A 125 7.50 15.71 -3.17
CA GLU A 125 7.36 14.68 -4.21
C GLU A 125 5.94 14.12 -4.29
N VAL A 126 5.29 13.91 -3.14
CA VAL A 126 3.89 13.46 -3.04
C VAL A 126 2.92 14.49 -3.60
N ASP A 127 3.18 15.77 -3.35
CA ASP A 127 2.37 16.89 -3.85
C ASP A 127 2.59 17.13 -5.35
N ARG A 128 3.84 16.98 -5.82
CA ARG A 128 4.24 17.22 -7.21
C ARG A 128 3.72 16.16 -8.19
N PHE A 129 3.72 14.89 -7.79
CA PHE A 129 3.42 13.77 -8.68
C PHE A 129 2.12 13.06 -8.30
N THR A 130 2.22 11.90 -7.66
CA THR A 130 1.07 11.14 -7.20
C THR A 130 1.07 11.14 -5.68
N SER A 131 -0.13 11.04 -5.10
CA SER A 131 -0.31 10.93 -3.65
C SER A 131 0.20 9.61 -3.06
N ARG A 132 0.81 8.74 -3.87
CA ARG A 132 1.39 7.44 -3.49
C ARG A 132 2.79 7.65 -2.91
N ASP A 133 2.84 8.00 -1.64
CA ASP A 133 4.06 8.22 -0.86
C ASP A 133 5.08 7.06 -0.94
N GLN A 134 4.61 5.83 -1.10
CA GLN A 134 5.46 4.65 -1.29
C GLN A 134 6.34 4.74 -2.54
N ILE A 135 5.89 5.42 -3.60
CA ILE A 135 6.61 5.56 -4.87
C ILE A 135 7.73 6.61 -4.77
N SER A 136 7.52 7.66 -3.98
CA SER A 136 8.47 8.78 -3.86
C SER A 136 9.52 8.61 -2.76
N PHE A 137 9.32 7.67 -1.82
CA PHE A 137 10.19 7.50 -0.65
C PHE A 137 11.66 7.28 -1.01
N SER A 138 11.94 6.32 -1.91
CA SER A 138 13.31 5.93 -2.26
C SER A 138 14.10 7.05 -2.92
N THR A 139 13.48 7.83 -3.81
CA THR A 139 14.09 9.00 -4.46
C THR A 139 14.56 10.01 -3.42
N VAL A 140 13.74 10.33 -2.43
CA VAL A 140 14.08 11.33 -1.40
C VAL A 140 15.17 10.80 -0.46
N ARG A 141 15.04 9.53 -0.05
CA ARG A 141 16.03 8.83 0.75
C ARG A 141 17.39 8.83 0.07
N ASP A 142 17.45 8.48 -1.22
CA ASP A 142 18.70 8.39 -1.97
C ASP A 142 19.32 9.79 -2.15
N LYS A 143 18.52 10.81 -2.46
CA LYS A 143 18.99 12.20 -2.53
C LYS A 143 19.60 12.70 -1.22
N ILE A 144 19.00 12.36 -0.07
CA ILE A 144 19.55 12.74 1.24
C ILE A 144 20.81 11.92 1.57
N ARG A 145 20.80 10.62 1.32
CA ARG A 145 21.95 9.74 1.55
C ARG A 145 23.15 10.06 0.67
N LEU A 146 22.94 10.58 -0.53
CA LEU A 146 24.03 11.03 -1.39
C LEU A 146 24.70 12.31 -0.88
N LYS A 147 23.95 13.18 -0.21
CA LYS A 147 24.44 14.47 0.31
C LYS A 147 24.88 14.40 1.76
N THR A 148 24.52 13.34 2.47
CA THR A 148 24.71 13.18 3.91
C THR A 148 24.91 11.70 4.25
N ASN A 149 25.59 11.39 5.35
CA ASN A 149 25.65 10.01 5.86
C ASN A 149 24.39 9.61 6.64
N TYR A 150 23.27 10.32 6.45
CA TYR A 150 22.03 10.05 7.17
C TYR A 150 21.34 8.78 6.65
N THR A 151 20.83 7.97 7.58
CA THR A 151 20.07 6.75 7.28
C THR A 151 18.82 6.66 8.14
N ILE A 152 17.88 5.84 7.69
CA ILE A 152 16.59 5.59 8.33
C ILE A 152 16.58 4.16 8.87
N ASN A 153 16.01 3.97 10.06
CA ASN A 153 15.73 2.63 10.56
C ASN A 153 14.47 2.05 9.89
N MET A 154 14.66 1.14 8.95
CA MET A 154 13.55 0.46 8.28
C MET A 154 13.29 -0.91 8.92
N PHE A 155 12.26 -0.98 9.76
CA PHE A 155 11.90 -2.19 10.51
C PHE A 155 10.92 -3.09 9.75
N LEU A 156 10.87 -4.37 10.10
CA LEU A 156 10.08 -5.36 9.36
C LEU A 156 8.58 -5.25 9.66
N ASP A 157 7.74 -5.70 8.72
CA ASP A 157 6.28 -5.75 8.92
C ASP A 157 5.88 -6.63 10.12
N CYS A 158 6.61 -7.71 10.40
CA CYS A 158 6.37 -8.52 11.59
C CYS A 158 6.63 -7.74 12.89
N GLU A 159 7.64 -6.87 12.92
CA GLU A 159 7.91 -6.02 14.08
C GLU A 159 6.81 -4.97 14.27
N ARG A 160 6.28 -4.43 13.17
CA ARG A 160 5.12 -3.52 13.17
C ARG A 160 3.91 -4.19 13.85
N ARG A 161 3.61 -5.44 13.48
CA ARG A 161 2.47 -6.21 14.00
C ARG A 161 2.55 -6.51 15.50
N ASN A 162 3.72 -6.32 16.13
CA ASN A 162 3.87 -6.50 17.57
C ASN A 162 3.27 -5.35 18.39
N PHE A 163 3.02 -4.18 17.78
CA PHE A 163 2.55 -3.00 18.50
C PHE A 163 1.37 -2.27 17.84
N VAL A 164 1.00 -2.62 16.62
CA VAL A 164 -0.24 -2.19 16.00
C VAL A 164 -1.04 -3.37 15.46
N ILE A 165 -2.34 -3.37 15.72
CA ILE A 165 -3.30 -4.33 15.17
C ILE A 165 -4.20 -3.64 14.15
N GLN A 166 -4.79 -4.40 13.25
CA GLN A 166 -5.76 -3.83 12.31
C GLN A 166 -7.07 -3.60 13.06
N GLY A 167 -7.43 -2.32 13.23
CA GLY A 167 -8.71 -1.93 13.79
C GLY A 167 -9.80 -2.30 12.80
N TYR A 168 -10.66 -3.24 13.16
CA TYR A 168 -11.89 -3.46 12.44
C TYR A 168 -12.85 -2.36 12.89
N HIS A 169 -13.08 -1.35 12.04
CA HIS A 169 -14.14 -0.36 12.31
C HIS A 169 -15.45 -1.13 12.51
N ARG A 170 -15.95 -1.13 13.75
CA ARG A 170 -17.16 -1.84 14.18
C ARG A 170 -18.37 -1.47 13.29
N ASP A 171 -18.37 -0.25 12.77
CA ASP A 171 -19.35 0.33 11.85
C ASP A 171 -19.45 -0.47 10.52
N LEU A 172 -18.35 -1.09 10.08
CA LEU A 172 -18.38 -1.99 8.92
C LEU A 172 -19.08 -3.29 9.27
N LEU A 173 -18.85 -3.87 10.45
CA LEU A 173 -19.48 -5.12 10.93
C LEU A 173 -21.00 -4.99 11.12
N GLU A 174 -21.50 -3.80 11.52
CA GLU A 174 -22.95 -3.53 11.58
C GLU A 174 -23.65 -3.56 10.20
N HIS A 175 -22.89 -3.47 9.10
CA HIS A 175 -23.39 -3.56 7.73
C HIS A 175 -23.14 -4.93 7.07
N TRP A 176 -22.50 -5.89 7.76
CA TRP A 176 -22.45 -7.26 7.24
C TRP A 176 -23.78 -7.92 7.50
N SER A 177 -24.42 -8.42 6.44
CA SER A 177 -25.56 -9.32 6.57
C SER A 177 -25.16 -10.46 7.50
N PRO A 178 -25.99 -10.82 8.50
CA PRO A 178 -25.70 -11.96 9.35
C PRO A 178 -25.47 -13.21 8.48
N PRO A 179 -24.58 -14.12 8.91
CA PRO A 179 -24.40 -15.39 8.20
C PRO A 179 -25.76 -16.08 8.06
N PRO A 180 -26.02 -16.74 6.91
CA PRO A 180 -27.27 -17.46 6.73
C PRO A 180 -27.44 -18.44 7.91
N PRO A 181 -28.66 -18.58 8.46
CA PRO A 181 -28.90 -19.54 9.52
C PRO A 181 -28.44 -20.92 9.06
N PRO A 182 -27.88 -21.75 9.96
CA PRO A 182 -27.45 -23.09 9.61
C PRO A 182 -28.63 -23.79 8.95
N SER A 183 -28.47 -24.14 7.67
CA SER A 183 -29.43 -24.90 6.91
C SER A 183 -29.76 -26.15 7.71
N VAL A 184 -31.03 -26.30 8.06
CA VAL A 184 -31.59 -27.49 8.70
C VAL A 184 -31.04 -28.69 7.95
N ILE A 185 -30.36 -29.56 8.70
CA ILE A 185 -29.80 -30.82 8.21
C ILE A 185 -30.97 -31.58 7.56
N SER A 186 -31.06 -31.54 6.24
CA SER A 186 -31.90 -32.49 5.52
C SER A 186 -31.25 -33.85 5.72
N ASN A 187 -31.92 -34.73 6.44
CA ASN A 187 -31.52 -36.11 6.66
C ASN A 187 -31.08 -36.76 5.34
N VAL A 188 -29.77 -36.86 5.12
CA VAL A 188 -29.20 -37.67 4.05
C VAL A 188 -29.21 -39.10 4.56
N HIS A 189 -30.01 -39.94 3.90
CA HIS A 189 -30.02 -41.39 4.11
C HIS A 189 -28.60 -41.96 4.10
N PRO A 190 -28.25 -42.91 4.99
CA PRO A 190 -26.93 -43.50 5.00
C PRO A 190 -26.69 -44.31 3.72
N SER A 191 -25.52 -44.11 3.10
CA SER A 191 -25.06 -44.91 1.97
C SER A 191 -24.81 -46.36 2.41
N PRO A 192 -25.08 -47.36 1.55
CA PRO A 192 -24.84 -48.76 1.87
C PRO A 192 -23.34 -49.09 1.97
N PRO A 193 -22.95 -50.10 2.75
CA PRO A 193 -21.56 -50.40 3.07
C PRO A 193 -20.77 -50.91 1.85
N ILE A 194 -19.54 -50.42 1.71
CA ILE A 194 -18.56 -50.85 0.71
C ILE A 194 -17.98 -52.21 1.15
N VAL A 195 -18.24 -53.24 0.34
CA VAL A 195 -17.57 -54.54 0.45
C VAL A 195 -16.15 -54.41 -0.12
N MET A 196 -15.13 -54.63 0.70
CA MET A 196 -13.76 -54.76 0.22
C MET A 196 -13.52 -56.18 -0.29
N VAL A 197 -13.08 -56.30 -1.55
CA VAL A 197 -12.51 -57.54 -2.09
C VAL A 197 -11.12 -57.24 -2.60
N ASP A 198 -10.16 -57.96 -2.03
CA ASP A 198 -8.74 -58.00 -2.34
C ASP A 198 -8.49 -58.77 -3.65
N GLY A 199 -7.42 -58.43 -4.39
CA GLY A 199 -7.11 -59.12 -5.65
C GLY A 199 -6.15 -58.43 -6.63
N SER A 200 -4.88 -58.31 -6.22
CA SER A 200 -3.66 -58.61 -6.98
C SER A 200 -3.63 -58.67 -8.54
N LEU A 201 -2.58 -58.00 -9.08
CA LEU A 201 -1.68 -58.35 -10.21
C LEU A 201 -2.03 -57.99 -11.69
N THR A 202 -0.97 -57.44 -12.32
CA THR A 202 -0.53 -57.49 -13.75
C THR A 202 -0.87 -56.38 -14.77
N LYS A 203 0.18 -55.59 -15.06
CA LYS A 203 0.87 -55.36 -16.35
C LYS A 203 0.13 -54.83 -17.61
N THR A 204 0.81 -53.85 -18.21
CA THR A 204 1.13 -53.62 -19.65
C THR A 204 0.23 -52.78 -20.57
N SER A 205 0.91 -51.82 -21.23
CA SER A 205 0.88 -51.51 -22.68
C SER A 205 -0.06 -50.42 -23.25
N THR A 206 0.58 -49.27 -23.55
CA THR A 206 0.66 -48.58 -24.86
C THR A 206 -0.56 -48.30 -25.75
N ASN A 207 -0.60 -47.03 -26.19
CA ASN A 207 -0.90 -46.49 -27.55
C ASN A 207 -2.26 -45.81 -27.84
N THR A 208 -2.14 -44.48 -27.99
CA THR A 208 -2.47 -43.63 -29.16
C THR A 208 -3.88 -43.60 -29.79
N SER A 209 -4.33 -42.35 -29.97
CA SER A 209 -5.08 -41.76 -31.10
C SER A 209 -6.62 -41.59 -31.03
N THR A 210 -6.99 -40.30 -30.96
CA THR A 210 -8.03 -39.59 -31.75
C THR A 210 -9.48 -40.10 -31.78
N SER A 211 -10.40 -39.31 -31.23
CA SER A 211 -11.47 -38.62 -31.99
C SER A 211 -12.42 -37.80 -31.08
N ARG A 212 -12.65 -36.54 -31.45
CA ARG A 212 -13.87 -35.74 -31.13
C ARG A 212 -14.86 -35.97 -32.30
N PRO A 213 -16.19 -35.71 -32.22
CA PRO A 213 -16.80 -34.54 -31.56
C PRO A 213 -18.23 -34.70 -30.98
N THR A 214 -18.68 -33.72 -30.18
CA THR A 214 -20.09 -33.26 -30.21
C THR A 214 -20.22 -31.85 -29.60
N LYS A 215 -21.01 -31.03 -30.28
CA LYS A 215 -21.28 -29.60 -30.05
C LYS A 215 -22.39 -29.41 -28.99
N MET A 216 -22.31 -28.36 -28.17
CA MET A 216 -23.22 -27.19 -28.19
C MET A 216 -22.89 -26.20 -27.05
N VAL A 217 -23.38 -24.97 -27.22
CA VAL A 217 -22.82 -23.67 -26.80
C VAL A 217 -23.68 -23.06 -25.64
N PRO A 218 -23.62 -21.74 -25.31
CA PRO A 218 -23.05 -21.16 -24.09
C PRO A 218 -24.10 -20.58 -23.10
N THR A 219 -23.67 -20.13 -21.93
CA THR A 219 -24.47 -19.17 -21.13
C THR A 219 -23.73 -17.85 -20.93
N LYS A 220 -24.25 -16.82 -21.61
CA LYS A 220 -24.02 -15.39 -21.34
C LYS A 220 -24.34 -15.06 -19.89
N ARG A 221 -23.55 -14.16 -19.29
CA ARG A 221 -24.07 -13.04 -18.49
C ARG A 221 -23.02 -11.93 -18.38
N GLY A 222 -23.17 -10.93 -19.25
CA GLY A 222 -22.76 -9.57 -18.93
C GLY A 222 -23.82 -8.94 -18.02
N LYS A 223 -23.37 -8.09 -17.09
CA LYS A 223 -24.15 -6.95 -16.63
C LYS A 223 -23.20 -5.84 -16.22
N ASP A 224 -23.20 -4.82 -17.05
CA ASP A 224 -22.58 -3.52 -16.85
C ASP A 224 -22.86 -2.94 -15.46
N ARG A 225 -21.82 -2.39 -14.82
CA ARG A 225 -21.99 -1.40 -13.76
C ARG A 225 -21.44 -0.06 -14.23
N ARG A 226 -22.41 0.81 -14.52
CA ARG A 226 -22.29 2.22 -14.91
C ARG A 226 -21.33 2.99 -14.00
N TRP A 227 -20.38 3.69 -14.62
CA TRP A 227 -19.57 4.75 -14.01
C TRP A 227 -20.47 5.87 -13.45
N ARG A 228 -20.33 6.19 -12.17
CA ARG A 228 -20.84 7.45 -11.60
C ARG A 228 -19.85 8.58 -11.91
N ARG A 229 -20.32 9.55 -12.69
CA ARG A 229 -19.63 10.80 -13.02
C ARG A 229 -19.42 11.65 -11.76
N HIS A 230 -18.20 12.12 -11.53
CA HIS A 230 -17.94 13.22 -10.60
C HIS A 230 -18.27 14.56 -11.27
N ARG A 231 -19.05 15.36 -10.55
CA ARG A 231 -19.49 16.73 -10.91
C ARG A 231 -18.27 17.63 -11.02
N LYS A 232 -18.08 18.26 -12.19
CA LYS A 232 -17.14 19.35 -12.42
C LYS A 232 -17.79 20.64 -11.90
N ILE A 233 -17.20 21.27 -10.88
CA ILE A 233 -17.50 22.67 -10.53
C ILE A 233 -16.54 23.51 -11.36
N VAL A 234 -17.07 24.24 -12.34
CA VAL A 234 -16.33 25.27 -13.08
C VAL A 234 -16.86 26.62 -12.61
N ILE A 235 -15.96 27.38 -12.02
CA ILE A 235 -16.11 28.77 -11.60
C ILE A 235 -16.23 29.63 -12.86
N GLY A 236 -17.21 30.54 -12.88
CA GLY A 236 -17.51 31.41 -14.01
C GLY A 236 -16.33 32.30 -14.41
N SER A 237 -16.11 32.42 -15.72
CA SER A 237 -15.14 33.36 -16.29
C SER A 237 -15.67 34.79 -16.11
N LYS A 238 -14.83 35.65 -15.54
CA LYS A 238 -14.94 37.10 -15.62
C LYS A 238 -14.71 37.54 -17.07
N ASN A 239 -15.66 38.29 -17.64
CA ASN A 239 -15.37 39.16 -18.77
C ASN A 239 -14.98 40.54 -18.24
N ALA A 240 -13.91 41.08 -18.82
CA ALA A 240 -13.37 42.41 -18.56
C ALA A 240 -13.75 43.37 -19.68
N SER A 241 -14.31 44.51 -19.30
CA SER A 241 -14.33 45.84 -19.95
C SER A 241 -15.14 46.73 -18.98
N THR A 242 -14.81 47.97 -18.61
CA THR A 242 -14.11 49.08 -19.27
C THR A 242 -13.70 50.13 -18.20
N SER A 243 -12.58 50.82 -18.40
CA SER A 243 -12.28 52.24 -18.06
C SER A 243 -12.81 52.92 -16.77
N ASN A 244 -11.91 53.46 -15.93
CA ASN A 244 -11.64 54.91 -15.85
C ASN A 244 -10.65 55.29 -14.71
N ASN A 245 -9.88 56.35 -15.00
CA ASN A 245 -8.97 57.10 -14.14
C ASN A 245 -9.65 57.66 -12.87
N PHE A 246 -8.88 57.92 -11.81
CA PHE A 246 -8.64 59.25 -11.22
C PHE A 246 -7.86 59.14 -9.88
N VAL A 247 -6.77 59.92 -9.81
CA VAL A 247 -5.95 60.41 -8.66
C VAL A 247 -5.33 59.38 -7.72
#